data_AF-B5GL82-F1
#
_entry.id   AF-B5GL82-F1
#
_cell.length_a   1.000
_cell.length_b   1.000
_cell.length_c   1.000
_cell.angle_alpha   90.00
_cell.angle_beta   90.00
_cell.angle_gamma   90.00
#
_symmetry.space_group_name_H-M   'P 1'
#
loop_
_entity.id
_entity.type
_entity.pdbx_description
1 polymer ?
#
loop_
_entity_poly.entity_id
_entity_poly.type
_entity_poly.pdbx_seq_one_letter_code
_entity_poly.pdbx_strand_id
1 'polypeptide(L)'
;MTAAPRQPARRTSPPPGMERVEIRLIARDGVTQALAGQIAAAIPDCPAPAFYRSRKTPGQTLAYIRAQLPTSSIPRAIDGPEASC
;
A
#
# COMPACT_ATOMS: atom_id res chain seq x y z
N MET A 1 17.61 26.11 -28.49
CA MET A 1 17.58 24.93 -27.60
C MET A 1 16.15 24.76 -27.13
N THR A 2 15.39 23.86 -27.75
CA THR A 2 13.94 23.71 -27.50
C THR A 2 13.73 22.64 -26.43
N ALA A 3 13.25 23.03 -25.26
CA ALA A 3 12.94 22.11 -24.16
C ALA A 3 11.74 21.23 -24.56
N ALA A 4 11.92 19.91 -24.55
CA ALA A 4 10.83 18.97 -24.80
C ALA A 4 9.73 19.12 -23.73
N PRO A 5 8.44 19.12 -24.11
CA PRO A 5 7.35 19.23 -23.16
C PRO A 5 7.37 18.01 -22.23
N ARG A 6 7.41 18.26 -20.91
CA ARG A 6 7.31 17.21 -19.89
C ARG A 6 5.92 16.57 -20.00
N GLN A 7 5.88 15.35 -20.53
CA GLN A 7 4.66 14.56 -20.63
C GLN A 7 4.13 14.32 -19.20
N PRO A 8 2.88 14.68 -18.87
CA PRO A 8 2.33 14.40 -17.56
C PRO A 8 2.30 12.87 -17.36
N ALA A 9 2.75 12.41 -16.19
CA ALA A 9 2.74 11.00 -15.85
C ALA A 9 1.33 10.44 -16.09
N ARG A 10 1.18 9.60 -17.11
CA ARG A 10 -0.08 8.95 -17.46
C ARG A 10 -0.53 8.17 -16.23
N ARG A 11 -1.56 8.65 -15.53
CA ARG A 11 -2.28 7.87 -14.52
C ARG A 11 -2.90 6.68 -15.24
N THR A 12 -2.15 5.60 -15.41
CA THR A 12 -2.72 4.31 -15.80
C THR A 12 -3.76 3.99 -14.76
N SER A 13 -5.02 3.86 -15.14
CA SER A 13 -6.01 3.22 -14.29
C SER A 13 -5.61 1.76 -14.11
N PRO A 14 -5.92 1.12 -12.97
CA PRO A 14 -5.74 -0.32 -12.86
C PRO A 14 -6.53 -1.04 -13.96
N PRO A 15 -6.10 -2.25 -14.38
CA PRO A 15 -6.86 -3.08 -15.30
C PRO A 15 -8.31 -3.26 -14.84
N PRO A 16 -9.28 -3.46 -15.76
CA PRO A 16 -10.65 -3.77 -15.37
C PRO A 16 -10.69 -5.02 -14.47
N GLY A 17 -11.38 -4.93 -13.33
CA GLY A 17 -11.46 -6.00 -12.32
C GLY A 17 -10.29 -6.04 -11.32
N MET A 18 -9.34 -5.12 -11.43
CA MET A 18 -8.27 -4.90 -10.47
C MET A 18 -8.46 -3.55 -9.78
N GLU A 19 -8.12 -3.50 -8.51
CA GLU A 19 -8.15 -2.27 -7.71
C GLU A 19 -6.80 -2.05 -7.04
N ARG A 20 -6.41 -0.77 -6.95
CA ARG A 20 -5.19 -0.37 -6.29
C ARG A 20 -5.46 -0.23 -4.80
N VAL A 21 -4.72 -1.00 -4.02
CA VAL A 21 -4.78 -0.94 -2.56
C VAL A 21 -3.44 -0.49 -1.99
N GLU A 22 -3.51 0.19 -0.85
CA GLU A 22 -2.34 0.52 -0.04
C GLU A 22 -2.49 -0.17 1.32
N ILE A 23 -1.59 -1.11 1.60
CA ILE A 23 -1.50 -1.80 2.89
C ILE A 23 -0.51 -1.02 3.74
N ARG A 24 -0.96 -0.58 4.92
CA ARG A 24 -0.14 0.13 5.91
C ARG A 24 0.16 -0.79 7.08
N LEU A 25 1.42 -1.11 7.30
CA LEU A 25 1.87 -1.91 8.43
C LEU A 25 2.57 -1.01 9.44
N ILE A 26 2.22 -1.16 10.72
CA ILE A 26 2.79 -0.37 11.81
C ILE A 26 3.15 -1.33 12.94
N ALA A 27 4.43 -1.66 13.08
CA ALA A 27 4.94 -2.57 14.10
C ALA A 27 6.39 -2.22 14.49
N ARG A 28 7.01 -3.01 15.36
CA ARG A 28 8.45 -2.89 15.66
C ARG A 28 9.27 -3.15 14.40
N ASP A 29 10.41 -2.46 14.26
CA ASP A 29 11.20 -2.42 13.03
C ASP A 29 11.46 -3.80 12.37
N GLY A 30 12.00 -4.76 13.13
CA GLY A 30 12.28 -6.11 12.59
C GLY A 30 11.02 -6.88 12.16
N VAL A 31 9.89 -6.68 12.85
CA VAL A 31 8.60 -7.30 12.48
C VAL A 31 8.06 -6.65 11.21
N THR A 32 8.10 -5.31 11.14
CA THR A 32 7.63 -4.57 9.98
C THR A 32 8.39 -4.97 8.72
N GLN A 33 9.72 -5.09 8.78
CA GLN A 33 10.55 -5.46 7.62
C GLN A 33 10.25 -6.89 7.14
N ALA A 34 10.26 -7.87 8.06
CA ALA A 34 10.00 -9.26 7.72
C ALA A 34 8.59 -9.44 7.11
N LEU A 35 7.56 -8.88 7.76
CA LEU A 35 6.19 -9.02 7.32
C LEU A 35 5.92 -8.26 6.02
N ALA A 36 6.45 -7.05 5.85
CA ALA A 36 6.31 -6.30 4.61
C ALA A 36 6.97 -7.03 3.42
N GLY A 37 8.13 -7.64 3.65
CA GLY A 37 8.80 -8.47 2.64
C GLY A 37 7.96 -9.68 2.25
N GLN A 38 7.40 -10.39 3.23
CA GLN A 38 6.52 -11.55 2.98
C GLN A 38 5.26 -11.16 2.20
N ILE A 39 4.61 -10.04 2.57
CA ILE A 39 3.41 -9.57 1.87
C ILE A 39 3.74 -9.15 0.44
N ALA A 40 4.82 -8.40 0.22
CA ALA A 40 5.22 -8.00 -1.13
C ALA A 40 5.60 -9.21 -2.00
N ALA A 41 6.25 -10.24 -1.43
CA ALA A 41 6.58 -11.47 -2.14
C ALA A 41 5.35 -12.31 -2.50
N ALA A 42 4.27 -12.22 -1.72
CA ALA A 42 3.02 -12.93 -1.98
C ALA A 42 2.15 -12.25 -3.06
N ILE A 43 2.40 -10.98 -3.40
CA ILE A 43 1.60 -10.22 -4.35
C ILE A 43 2.35 -10.11 -5.68
N PRO A 44 1.79 -10.62 -6.80
CA PRO A 44 2.42 -10.50 -8.11
C PRO A 44 2.51 -9.03 -8.54
N ASP A 45 3.64 -8.67 -9.17
CA ASP A 45 3.95 -7.30 -9.64
C ASP A 45 3.89 -6.23 -8.53
N CYS A 46 4.05 -6.62 -7.27
CA CYS A 46 4.09 -5.67 -6.16
C CYS A 46 5.42 -4.90 -6.18
N PRO A 47 5.41 -3.55 -6.21
CA PRO A 47 6.61 -2.75 -5.95
C PRO A 47 7.17 -3.04 -4.55
N ALA A 48 8.47 -2.77 -4.40
CA ALA A 48 9.14 -2.90 -3.11
C ALA A 48 8.44 -2.04 -2.02
N PRO A 49 8.30 -2.55 -0.78
CA PRO A 49 7.71 -1.79 0.31
C PRO A 49 8.51 -0.53 0.62
N ALA A 50 7.82 0.57 0.91
CA ALA A 50 8.44 1.81 1.38
C ALA A 50 8.41 1.85 2.91
N PHE A 51 9.56 2.11 3.54
CA PHE A 51 9.70 2.11 4.99
C PHE A 51 9.96 3.51 5.54
N TYR A 52 9.30 3.83 6.64
CA TYR A 52 9.46 5.09 7.37
C TYR A 52 9.54 4.83 8.86
N ARG A 53 10.47 5.48 9.55
CA ARG A 53 10.50 5.43 11.02
C ARG A 53 9.32 6.22 11.59
N SER A 54 8.66 5.65 12.59
CA SER A 54 7.59 6.34 13.32
C SER A 54 8.19 7.49 14.11
N ARG A 55 7.66 8.71 13.90
CA ARG A 55 8.03 9.89 14.71
C ARG A 55 7.31 9.93 16.06
N LYS A 56 6.25 9.12 16.23
CA LYS A 56 5.40 9.12 17.42
C LYS A 56 5.85 8.08 18.45
N THR A 57 6.35 6.94 17.98
CA THR A 57 6.72 5.82 18.86
C THR A 57 8.13 5.33 18.50
N PRO A 58 9.12 5.53 19.38
CA PRO A 58 10.48 5.02 19.18
C PRO A 58 10.49 3.50 18.93
N GLY A 59 11.32 3.05 17.98
CA GLY A 59 11.45 1.63 17.64
C GLY A 59 10.32 1.05 16.77
N GLN A 60 9.35 1.87 16.37
CA GLN A 60 8.28 1.49 15.45
C GLN A 60 8.61 1.95 14.02
N THR A 61 8.29 1.10 13.06
CA THR A 61 8.47 1.36 11.62
C THR A 61 7.13 1.19 10.92
N LEU A 62 6.85 2.13 10.02
CA LEU A 62 5.73 2.08 9.10
C LEU A 62 6.21 1.53 7.76
N ALA A 63 5.53 0.51 7.24
CA ALA A 63 5.70 0.07 5.85
C ALA A 63 4.45 0.35 5.03
N TYR A 64 4.66 0.82 3.82
CA TYR A 64 3.63 1.04 2.81
C TYR A 64 3.85 0.07 1.67
N ILE A 65 2.84 -0.73 1.38
CA ILE A 65 2.86 -1.73 0.31
C ILE A 65 1.72 -1.37 -0.63
N ARG A 66 2.07 -1.06 -1.87
CA ARG A 66 1.09 -0.69 -2.90
C ARG A 66 0.90 -1.89 -3.80
N ALA A 67 -0.33 -2.33 -3.97
CA ALA A 67 -0.65 -3.53 -4.72
C ALA A 67 -1.82 -3.29 -5.67
N GLN A 68 -1.91 -4.14 -6.69
CA GLN A 68 -3.11 -4.29 -7.50
C GLN A 68 -3.71 -5.66 -7.17
N LEU A 69 -4.92 -5.67 -6.60
CA LEU A 69 -5.60 -6.90 -6.22
C LEU A 69 -6.92 -7.02 -6.99
N PRO A 70 -7.42 -8.24 -7.24
CA PRO A 70 -8.75 -8.43 -7.80
C PRO A 70 -9.77 -7.76 -6.90
N THR A 71 -10.73 -7.03 -7.48
CA THR A 71 -11.78 -6.33 -6.71
C THR A 71 -12.57 -7.29 -5.81
N SER A 72 -12.75 -8.55 -6.23
CA SER A 72 -13.40 -9.60 -5.43
C SER A 72 -12.64 -10.01 -4.17
N SER A 73 -11.33 -9.75 -4.12
CA SER A 73 -10.46 -10.10 -2.99
C SER A 73 -10.33 -8.98 -1.97
N ILE A 74 -10.88 -7.79 -2.26
CA ILE A 74 -10.86 -6.66 -1.35
C ILE A 74 -12.11 -6.77 -0.47
N PRO A 75 -11.95 -6.99 0.86
CA PRO A 75 -13.09 -6.96 1.74
C PRO A 75 -13.71 -5.57 1.66
N ARG A 76 -15.00 -5.49 1.30
CA ARG A 76 -15.76 -4.25 1.50
C ARG A 76 -15.60 -3.90 2.97
N ALA A 77 -15.24 -2.65 3.24
CA ALA A 77 -15.21 -2.15 4.60
C ALA A 77 -16.51 -2.59 5.28
N ILE A 78 -16.38 -3.28 6.41
CA ILE A 78 -17.52 -3.65 7.22
C ILE A 78 -18.17 -2.31 7.56
N ASP A 79 -19.35 -2.04 7.00
CA ASP A 79 -20.21 -0.96 7.49
C ASP A 79 -20.47 -1.33 8.95
N GLY A 80 -19.66 -0.75 9.84
CA GLY A 80 -19.79 -1.00 11.26
C GLY A 80 -21.19 -0.53 11.65
N PRO A 81 -22.00 -1.33 12.37
CA PRO A 81 -23.22 -0.80 12.93
C PRO A 81 -22.83 0.42 13.76
N GLU A 82 -23.50 1.55 13.52
CA GLU A 82 -23.51 2.67 14.44
C GLU A 82 -23.60 2.11 15.86
N ALA A 83 -22.57 2.39 16.66
CA ALA A 83 -22.69 2.25 18.09
C ALA A 83 -23.69 3.32 18.55
N SER A 84 -24.99 2.99 18.50
CA SER A 84 -26.00 3.70 19.27
C SER A 84 -25.68 3.50 20.75
N CYS A 85 -25.19 4.56 21.38
CA CYS A 85 -25.32 4.78 22.81
C CYS A 85 -26.66 5.47 23.10
#